data_AF-A0A934HFF1-F1
#
_entry.id   AF-A0A934HFF1-F1
#
_cell.length_a   1.000
_cell.length_b   1.000
_cell.length_c   1.000
_cell.angle_alpha   90.00
_cell.angle_beta   90.00
_cell.angle_gamma   90.00
#
_symmetry.space_group_name_H-M   'P 1'
#
loop_
_entity.id
_entity.type
_entity.pdbx_description
1 polymer ?
#
loop_
_entity_poly.entity_id
_entity_poly.type
_entity_poly.pdbx_seq_one_letter_code
_entity_poly.pdbx_strand_id
1 'polypeptide(L)'
;MGRWKDKYVIGLTGNIAMGKSLVRRMLEHLGAYPIDADGLAHQAMAPGAPAYKPVVLTFGQWILDAEKRIDRSKLGAVAFAHPEALARLEAITHPVVGQAIDTLIQRARHKVIVVEAIKLLEGSLAGQMDAIWVVDSTEEKQLERLAQRHLSRLDAIKRIRMQNPQTEKLARANVVISNNGTPEETWAQVRVAWSQIKGAAEEEERQAAPQRVEVAASTTPPADNKMKITSLDIIRGMPKNADQIAQIIRQRTGKALDRQDILMGFGQKSYMMAMANNEPVGIVGFLVENLITRVDELLVIERAPLQPVAAALVQAVERASRELQSEVGYIFVPEKGGQEMVQILLQEGYEAQQLEDIKIMAWREAAREARPDGALMFSKKLRAERVLKPL
;
A
#
# COMPACT_ATOMS: atom_id res chain seq x y z
N MET A 1 -5.92 12.20 -26.47
CA MET A 1 -4.68 11.80 -25.77
C MET A 1 -4.76 12.40 -24.37
N GLY A 2 -4.55 11.58 -23.33
CA GLY A 2 -4.62 12.02 -21.93
C GLY A 2 -3.49 12.99 -21.54
N ARG A 3 -3.57 13.55 -20.33
CA ARG A 3 -2.58 14.52 -19.81
C ARG A 3 -1.16 13.95 -19.77
N TRP A 4 -1.01 12.67 -19.42
CA TRP A 4 0.29 12.01 -19.30
C TRP A 4 0.53 11.09 -20.49
N LYS A 5 1.59 11.39 -21.25
CA LYS A 5 1.94 10.62 -22.44
C LYS A 5 2.24 9.16 -22.06
N ASP A 6 1.75 8.23 -22.88
CA ASP A 6 1.94 6.78 -22.74
C ASP A 6 1.43 6.18 -21.42
N LYS A 7 0.55 6.90 -20.71
CA LYS A 7 -0.14 6.42 -19.51
C LYS A 7 -1.64 6.31 -19.76
N TYR A 8 -2.26 5.37 -19.05
CA TYR A 8 -3.70 5.29 -18.83
C TYR A 8 -3.96 5.50 -17.33
N VAL A 9 -4.60 6.60 -16.96
CA VAL A 9 -4.76 7.01 -15.57
C VAL A 9 -6.22 6.86 -15.14
N ILE A 10 -6.45 5.96 -14.19
CA ILE A 10 -7.73 5.71 -13.55
C ILE A 10 -7.86 6.64 -12.33
N GLY A 11 -8.89 7.46 -12.30
CA GLY A 11 -9.33 8.13 -11.08
C GLY A 11 -10.29 7.24 -10.31
N LEU A 12 -9.87 6.72 -9.16
CA LEU A 12 -10.68 5.84 -8.31
C LEU A 12 -11.31 6.65 -7.17
N THR A 13 -12.64 6.64 -7.09
CA THR A 13 -13.38 7.37 -6.06
C THR A 13 -14.60 6.59 -5.54
N GLY A 14 -15.32 7.20 -4.61
CA GLY A 14 -16.39 6.60 -3.82
C GLY A 14 -16.41 7.18 -2.41
N ASN A 15 -17.57 7.18 -1.77
CA ASN A 15 -17.71 7.71 -0.42
C ASN A 15 -16.90 6.92 0.63
N ILE A 16 -16.89 7.42 1.87
CA ILE A 16 -16.18 6.79 2.99
C ILE A 16 -16.63 5.33 3.13
N ALA A 17 -15.73 4.42 3.47
CA ALA A 17 -16.05 2.99 3.69
C ALA A 17 -16.73 2.23 2.52
N MET A 18 -16.65 2.73 1.29
CA MET A 18 -17.09 1.98 0.09
C MET A 18 -16.10 0.90 -0.35
N GLY A 19 -14.87 0.90 0.16
CA GLY A 19 -13.83 -0.08 -0.21
C GLY A 19 -12.95 0.33 -1.38
N LYS A 20 -12.80 1.64 -1.64
CA LYS A 20 -11.83 2.17 -2.62
C LYS A 20 -10.43 1.57 -2.48
N SER A 21 -9.89 1.54 -1.26
CA SER A 21 -8.54 1.03 -1.02
C SER A 21 -8.41 -0.46 -1.32
N LEU A 22 -9.50 -1.24 -1.18
CA LEU A 22 -9.54 -2.64 -1.64
C LEU A 22 -9.38 -2.69 -3.17
N VAL A 23 -10.20 -1.95 -3.91
CA VAL A 23 -10.13 -1.91 -5.39
C VAL A 23 -8.79 -1.37 -5.90
N ARG A 24 -8.23 -0.33 -5.27
CA ARG A 24 -6.88 0.18 -5.59
C ARG A 24 -5.84 -0.94 -5.49
N ARG A 25 -5.89 -1.73 -4.42
CA ARG A 25 -4.96 -2.84 -4.22
C ARG A 25 -5.19 -3.95 -5.23
N MET A 26 -6.43 -4.26 -5.60
CA MET A 26 -6.71 -5.22 -6.67
C MET A 26 -6.06 -4.78 -7.99
N LEU A 27 -6.18 -3.49 -8.33
CA LEU A 27 -5.52 -2.91 -9.52
C LEU A 27 -3.99 -2.95 -9.40
N GLU A 28 -3.42 -2.66 -8.23
CA GLU A 28 -1.98 -2.81 -7.98
C GLU A 28 -1.49 -4.25 -8.21
N HIS A 29 -2.26 -5.25 -7.75
CA HIS A 29 -1.93 -6.66 -7.99
C HIS A 29 -1.97 -7.03 -9.47
N LEU A 30 -2.81 -6.37 -10.27
CA LEU A 30 -2.88 -6.55 -11.72
C LEU A 30 -1.80 -5.78 -12.48
N GLY A 31 -1.00 -4.96 -11.80
CA GLY A 31 0.13 -4.23 -12.39
C GLY A 31 -0.06 -2.72 -12.49
N ALA A 32 -1.15 -2.14 -11.96
CA ALA A 32 -1.30 -0.69 -11.92
C ALA A 32 -0.32 -0.06 -10.91
N TYR A 33 0.16 1.15 -11.21
CA TYR A 33 0.86 1.96 -10.20
C TYR A 33 -0.16 2.67 -9.29
N PRO A 34 -0.20 2.38 -7.98
CA PRO A 34 -1.14 2.99 -7.05
C PRO A 34 -0.66 4.35 -6.55
N ILE A 35 -1.58 5.31 -6.45
CA ILE A 35 -1.38 6.60 -5.79
C ILE A 35 -2.57 6.84 -4.85
N ASP A 36 -2.28 7.10 -3.58
CA ASP A 36 -3.27 7.51 -2.58
C ASP A 36 -3.17 9.04 -2.39
N ALA A 37 -4.10 9.78 -2.98
CA ALA A 37 -4.09 11.24 -2.91
C ALA A 37 -4.40 11.76 -1.50
N ASP A 38 -5.25 11.07 -0.74
CA ASP A 38 -5.61 11.44 0.63
C ASP A 38 -4.41 11.21 1.57
N GLY A 39 -3.68 10.12 1.36
CA GLY A 39 -2.40 9.84 2.00
C GLY A 39 -1.32 10.89 1.68
N LEU A 40 -1.18 11.28 0.41
CA LEU A 40 -0.28 12.36 0.01
C LEU A 40 -0.65 13.71 0.63
N ALA A 41 -1.96 14.01 0.77
CA ALA A 41 -2.42 15.23 1.44
C ALA A 41 -1.99 15.27 2.91
N HIS A 42 -2.08 14.14 3.62
CA HIS A 42 -1.56 14.04 4.98
C HIS A 42 -0.04 14.26 5.02
N GLN A 43 0.71 13.64 4.11
CA GLN A 43 2.17 13.82 4.06
C GLN A 43 2.59 15.25 3.70
N ALA A 44 1.83 15.93 2.83
CA ALA A 44 2.07 17.33 2.47
C ALA A 44 1.96 18.27 3.67
N MET A 45 1.16 17.89 4.67
CA MET A 45 0.95 18.63 5.91
C MET A 45 1.82 18.11 7.07
N ALA A 46 2.71 17.14 6.88
CA ALA A 46 3.60 16.70 7.95
C ALA A 46 4.63 17.80 8.31
N PRO A 47 5.13 17.87 9.56
CA PRO A 47 6.21 18.81 9.90
C PRO A 47 7.37 18.74 8.92
N GLY A 48 7.76 19.89 8.36
CA GLY A 48 8.81 20.00 7.34
C GLY A 48 8.35 19.75 5.90
N ALA A 49 7.07 19.44 5.64
CA ALA A 49 6.50 19.35 4.31
C ALA A 49 5.90 20.70 3.84
N PRO A 50 5.70 20.90 2.51
CA PRO A 50 5.37 22.21 1.94
C PRO A 50 4.08 22.85 2.48
N ALA A 51 3.06 22.06 2.80
CA ALA A 51 1.77 22.59 3.27
C ALA A 51 1.73 22.83 4.79
N TYR A 52 2.67 22.30 5.58
CA TYR A 52 2.62 22.40 7.04
C TYR A 52 2.64 23.84 7.54
N LYS A 53 3.64 24.65 7.17
CA LYS A 53 3.75 26.05 7.63
C LYS A 53 2.53 26.88 7.20
N PRO A 54 2.10 26.87 5.92
CA PRO A 54 0.91 27.60 5.50
C PRO A 54 -0.38 27.20 6.24
N VAL A 55 -0.58 25.90 6.51
CA VAL A 55 -1.75 25.43 7.28
C VAL A 55 -1.67 25.95 8.72
N VAL A 56 -0.53 25.83 9.40
CA VAL A 56 -0.37 26.34 10.77
C VAL A 56 -0.55 27.85 10.85
N LEU A 57 -0.08 28.61 9.86
CA LEU A 57 -0.30 30.06 9.79
C LEU A 57 -1.78 30.42 9.58
N THR A 58 -2.50 29.65 8.77
CA THR A 58 -3.90 29.92 8.42
C THR A 58 -4.86 29.56 9.56
N PHE A 59 -4.64 28.42 10.21
CA PHE A 59 -5.54 27.86 11.20
C PHE A 59 -5.07 28.11 12.64
N GLY A 60 -3.81 28.50 12.84
CA GLY A 60 -3.22 28.79 14.15
C GLY A 60 -2.60 27.57 14.83
N GLN A 61 -1.72 27.79 15.81
CA GLN A 61 -0.96 26.74 16.48
C GLN A 61 -1.81 25.81 17.37
N TRP A 62 -3.06 26.17 17.69
CA TRP A 62 -3.92 25.35 18.55
C TRP A 62 -4.31 24.01 17.89
N ILE A 63 -4.23 23.93 16.55
CA ILE A 63 -4.39 22.68 15.80
C ILE A 63 -3.22 21.71 16.01
N LEU A 64 -2.15 22.14 16.70
CA LEU A 64 -1.00 21.29 16.94
C LEU A 64 -1.21 20.39 18.17
N ASP A 65 -0.57 19.22 18.16
CA ASP A 65 -0.41 18.38 19.34
C ASP A 65 0.92 18.66 20.08
N ALA A 66 1.21 17.85 21.11
CA ALA A 66 2.39 18.00 21.95
C ALA A 66 3.71 17.86 21.16
N GLU A 67 3.70 17.06 20.09
CA GLU A 67 4.85 16.86 19.20
C GLU A 67 4.89 17.84 18.02
N LYS A 68 4.08 18.92 18.07
CA LYS A 68 3.94 19.92 17.00
C LYS A 68 3.42 19.35 15.67
N ARG A 69 2.71 18.23 15.69
CA ARG A 69 2.01 17.71 14.49
C ARG A 69 0.65 18.38 14.37
N ILE A 70 0.14 18.49 13.14
CA ILE A 70 -1.23 18.90 12.92
C ILE A 70 -2.15 17.78 13.42
N ASP A 71 -2.91 18.06 14.47
CA ASP A 71 -3.99 17.23 14.96
C ASP A 71 -5.14 17.27 13.95
N ARG A 72 -5.29 16.17 13.20
CA ARG A 72 -6.31 16.03 12.16
C ARG A 72 -7.73 16.11 12.70
N SER A 73 -7.95 15.73 13.95
CA SER A 73 -9.27 15.83 14.58
C SER A 73 -9.61 17.30 14.84
N LYS A 74 -8.66 18.07 15.37
CA LYS A 74 -8.83 19.52 15.57
C LYS A 74 -8.98 20.29 14.25
N LEU A 75 -8.09 20.04 13.29
CA LEU A 75 -8.16 20.69 11.98
C LEU A 75 -9.45 20.31 11.25
N GLY A 76 -9.81 19.03 11.27
CA GLY A 76 -11.05 18.53 10.67
C GLY A 76 -12.30 19.16 11.29
N ALA A 77 -12.35 19.31 12.61
CA ALA A 77 -13.48 19.94 13.29
C ALA A 77 -13.74 21.36 12.78
N VAL A 78 -12.70 22.16 12.50
CA VAL A 78 -12.86 23.52 11.97
C VAL A 78 -13.07 23.53 10.46
N ALA A 79 -12.30 22.75 9.71
CA ALA A 79 -12.40 22.70 8.26
C ALA A 79 -13.77 22.20 7.81
N PHE A 80 -14.31 21.14 8.42
CA PHE A 80 -15.60 20.58 8.02
C PHE A 80 -16.82 21.32 8.60
N ALA A 81 -16.65 22.13 9.64
CA ALA A 81 -17.74 22.97 10.17
C ALA A 81 -17.99 24.23 9.32
N HIS A 82 -16.98 24.72 8.59
CA HIS A 82 -17.06 25.99 7.85
C HIS A 82 -16.59 25.83 6.40
N PRO A 83 -17.48 26.01 5.40
CA PRO A 83 -17.13 25.87 3.98
C PRO A 83 -15.93 26.73 3.54
N GLU A 84 -15.82 27.96 4.04
CA GLU A 84 -14.68 28.84 3.75
C GLU A 84 -13.36 28.33 4.33
N ALA A 85 -13.42 27.71 5.52
CA ALA A 85 -12.24 27.13 6.16
C ALA A 85 -11.76 25.92 5.36
N LEU A 86 -12.68 25.06 4.91
CA LEU A 86 -12.38 23.96 4.00
C LEU A 86 -11.72 24.45 2.71
N ALA A 87 -12.30 25.47 2.07
CA ALA A 87 -11.77 26.04 0.84
C ALA A 87 -10.33 26.59 1.02
N ARG A 88 -10.03 27.23 2.16
CA ARG A 88 -8.67 27.68 2.49
C ARG A 88 -7.70 26.52 2.67
N LEU A 89 -8.11 25.45 3.35
CA LEU A 89 -7.28 24.24 3.51
C LEU A 89 -6.98 23.59 2.15
N GLU A 90 -8.02 23.45 1.33
CA GLU A 90 -7.92 22.86 -0.02
C GLU A 90 -7.03 23.72 -0.93
N ALA A 91 -7.14 25.04 -0.89
CA ALA A 91 -6.28 25.96 -1.66
C ALA A 91 -4.78 25.82 -1.33
N ILE A 92 -4.45 25.49 -0.06
CA ILE A 92 -3.07 25.26 0.38
C ILE A 92 -2.59 23.86 -0.05
N THR A 93 -3.44 22.85 0.12
CA THR A 93 -3.05 21.43 0.01
C THR A 93 -3.13 20.89 -1.42
N HIS A 94 -4.15 21.27 -2.20
CA HIS A 94 -4.37 20.73 -3.55
C HIS A 94 -3.21 20.98 -4.51
N PRO A 95 -2.57 22.17 -4.58
CA PRO A 95 -1.42 22.37 -5.47
C PRO A 95 -0.24 21.45 -5.14
N VAL A 96 0.06 21.27 -3.85
CA VAL A 96 1.16 20.41 -3.38
C VAL A 96 0.88 18.95 -3.73
N VAL A 97 -0.34 18.48 -3.48
CA VAL A 97 -0.76 17.11 -3.79
C VAL A 97 -0.78 16.89 -5.31
N GLY A 98 -1.31 17.83 -6.09
CA GLY A 98 -1.33 17.75 -7.55
C GLY A 98 0.07 17.65 -8.15
N GLN A 99 1.03 18.43 -7.66
CA GLN A 99 2.43 18.34 -8.09
C GLN A 99 3.06 16.99 -7.72
N ALA A 100 2.75 16.46 -6.53
CA ALA A 100 3.23 15.15 -6.09
C ALA A 100 2.68 14.02 -6.98
N ILE A 101 1.37 14.04 -7.28
CA ILE A 101 0.72 13.08 -8.18
C ILE A 101 1.37 13.16 -9.57
N ASP A 102 1.53 14.36 -10.13
CA ASP A 102 2.16 14.55 -11.44
C ASP A 102 3.59 14.00 -11.49
N THR A 103 4.38 14.29 -10.46
CA THR A 103 5.76 13.78 -10.31
C THR A 103 5.79 12.25 -10.24
N LEU A 104 4.88 11.64 -9.49
CA LEU A 104 4.80 10.19 -9.35
C LEU A 104 4.40 9.52 -10.68
N ILE A 105 3.41 10.08 -11.39
CA ILE A 105 2.95 9.55 -12.68
C ILE A 105 4.05 9.61 -13.73
N GLN A 106 4.75 10.75 -13.84
CA GLN A 106 5.83 10.91 -14.81
C GLN A 106 7.01 9.96 -14.55
N ARG A 107 7.29 9.63 -13.29
CA ARG A 107 8.36 8.71 -12.90
C ARG A 107 7.97 7.24 -12.97
N ALA A 108 6.67 6.94 -12.95
CA ALA A 108 6.18 5.58 -12.98
C ALA A 108 6.56 4.91 -14.32
N ARG A 109 7.10 3.68 -14.26
CA ARG A 109 7.37 2.87 -15.46
C ARG A 109 6.09 2.22 -16.00
N HIS A 110 5.13 1.97 -15.12
CA HIS A 110 3.83 1.38 -15.42
C HIS A 110 3.06 2.19 -16.46
N LYS A 111 2.40 1.51 -17.38
CA LYS A 111 1.50 2.10 -18.37
C LYS A 111 0.13 2.44 -17.78
N VAL A 112 -0.31 1.69 -16.76
CA VAL A 112 -1.58 1.96 -16.08
C VAL A 112 -1.32 2.50 -14.68
N ILE A 113 -2.00 3.59 -14.33
CA ILE A 113 -1.92 4.25 -13.03
C ILE A 113 -3.32 4.27 -12.41
N VAL A 114 -3.42 4.08 -11.11
CA VAL A 114 -4.66 4.33 -10.35
C VAL A 114 -4.41 5.39 -9.28
N VAL A 115 -5.19 6.48 -9.33
CA VAL A 115 -5.19 7.57 -8.36
C VAL A 115 -6.46 7.48 -7.53
N GLU A 116 -6.34 7.03 -6.28
CA GLU A 116 -7.44 7.00 -5.31
C GLU A 116 -7.58 8.36 -4.62
N ALA A 117 -8.78 8.93 -4.66
CA ALA A 117 -9.12 10.14 -3.91
C ALA A 117 -10.60 10.14 -3.51
N ILE A 118 -10.89 10.47 -2.24
CA ILE A 118 -12.29 10.67 -1.79
C ILE A 118 -12.94 11.85 -2.51
N LYS A 119 -12.22 12.97 -2.66
CA LYS A 119 -12.70 14.20 -3.31
C LYS A 119 -12.19 14.36 -4.75
N LEU A 120 -12.26 13.28 -5.52
CA LEU A 120 -11.74 13.26 -6.88
C LEU A 120 -12.47 14.24 -7.81
N LEU A 121 -13.81 14.30 -7.71
CA LEU A 121 -14.70 14.98 -8.68
C LEU A 121 -14.89 16.46 -8.36
N GLU A 122 -14.63 16.82 -7.13
CA GLU A 122 -14.75 18.16 -6.58
C GLU A 122 -13.57 19.06 -6.99
N GLY A 123 -12.43 18.46 -7.36
CA GLY A 123 -11.24 19.16 -7.82
C GLY A 123 -11.00 19.08 -9.33
N SER A 124 -9.92 19.70 -9.79
CA SER A 124 -9.48 19.65 -11.20
C SER A 124 -8.85 18.31 -11.61
N LEU A 125 -8.65 17.39 -10.66
CA LEU A 125 -7.97 16.11 -10.90
C LEU A 125 -8.81 15.18 -11.78
N ALA A 126 -10.13 15.11 -11.57
CA ALA A 126 -11.02 14.25 -12.37
C ALA A 126 -10.91 14.50 -13.88
N GLY A 127 -10.83 15.78 -14.30
CA GLY A 127 -10.69 16.15 -15.71
C GLY A 127 -9.34 15.78 -16.34
N GLN A 128 -8.40 15.27 -15.56
CA GLN A 128 -7.07 14.85 -16.01
C GLN A 128 -6.97 13.32 -16.18
N MET A 129 -7.95 12.56 -15.68
CA MET A 129 -7.98 11.11 -15.72
C MET A 129 -8.50 10.60 -17.07
N ASP A 130 -8.06 9.43 -17.52
CA ASP A 130 -8.58 8.78 -18.72
C ASP A 130 -9.92 8.06 -18.44
N ALA A 131 -10.13 7.59 -17.22
CA ALA A 131 -11.39 7.02 -16.76
C ALA A 131 -11.62 7.27 -15.26
N ILE A 132 -12.88 7.45 -14.88
CA ILE A 132 -13.33 7.55 -13.50
C ILE A 132 -13.97 6.22 -13.10
N TRP A 133 -13.39 5.58 -12.09
CA TRP A 133 -13.91 4.36 -11.48
C TRP A 133 -14.55 4.72 -10.15
N VAL A 134 -15.78 4.27 -9.93
CA VAL A 134 -16.51 4.51 -8.68
C VAL A 134 -16.75 3.19 -7.98
N VAL A 135 -16.28 3.08 -6.74
CA VAL A 135 -16.63 1.97 -5.86
C VAL A 135 -17.91 2.30 -5.12
N ASP A 136 -18.86 1.38 -5.21
CA ASP A 136 -20.20 1.54 -4.65
C ASP A 136 -20.55 0.43 -3.66
N SER A 137 -21.34 0.76 -2.65
CA SER A 137 -21.81 -0.18 -1.66
C SER A 137 -23.08 0.34 -0.98
N THR A 138 -23.88 -0.54 -0.39
CA THR A 138 -25.04 -0.17 0.40
C THR A 138 -24.64 0.60 1.66
N GLU A 139 -25.52 1.48 2.14
CA GLU A 139 -25.31 2.20 3.40
C GLU A 139 -25.13 1.24 4.59
N GLU A 140 -25.81 0.09 4.57
CA GLU A 140 -25.63 -0.97 5.58
C GLU A 140 -24.17 -1.46 5.63
N LYS A 141 -23.61 -1.87 4.49
CA LYS A 141 -22.20 -2.29 4.39
C LYS A 141 -21.23 -1.16 4.75
N GLN A 142 -21.57 0.07 4.38
CA GLN A 142 -20.80 1.25 4.74
C GLN A 142 -20.74 1.44 6.27
N LEU A 143 -21.88 1.32 6.95
CA LEU A 143 -21.99 1.41 8.40
C LEU A 143 -21.27 0.26 9.12
N GLU A 144 -21.41 -0.98 8.65
CA GLU A 144 -20.68 -2.15 9.16
C GLU A 144 -19.16 -1.91 9.15
N ARG A 145 -18.62 -1.44 8.02
CA ARG A 145 -17.19 -1.16 7.86
C ARG A 145 -16.72 0.02 8.71
N LEU A 146 -17.56 1.04 8.92
CA LEU A 146 -17.22 2.15 9.81
C LEU A 146 -17.21 1.71 11.29
N ALA A 147 -18.11 0.80 11.67
CA ALA A 147 -18.11 0.21 13.01
C ALA A 147 -16.85 -0.64 13.25
N GLN A 148 -16.39 -1.40 12.26
CA GLN A 148 -15.10 -2.13 12.30
C GLN A 148 -13.90 -1.20 12.48
N ARG A 149 -14.03 0.08 12.11
CA ARG A 149 -13.03 1.13 12.34
C ARG A 149 -13.24 1.87 13.67
N HIS A 150 -14.01 1.29 14.58
CA HIS A 150 -14.32 1.82 15.91
C HIS A 150 -15.02 3.18 15.91
N LEU A 151 -15.78 3.51 14.86
CA LEU A 151 -16.64 4.70 14.86
C LEU A 151 -18.00 4.37 15.47
N SER A 152 -18.52 5.29 16.30
CA SER A 152 -19.90 5.23 16.75
C SER A 152 -20.86 5.34 15.55
N ARG A 153 -22.02 4.70 15.63
CA ARG A 153 -23.04 4.79 14.57
C ARG A 153 -23.44 6.24 14.26
N LEU A 154 -23.57 7.08 15.28
CA LEU A 154 -23.91 8.49 15.11
C LEU A 154 -22.82 9.25 14.35
N ASP A 155 -21.55 9.04 14.69
CA ASP A 155 -20.45 9.70 13.99
C ASP A 155 -20.25 9.15 12.58
N ALA A 156 -20.49 7.85 12.37
CA ALA A 156 -20.51 7.24 11.05
C ALA A 156 -21.55 7.92 10.14
N ILE A 157 -22.80 8.06 10.60
CA ILE A 157 -23.87 8.73 9.84
C ILE A 157 -23.52 10.20 9.57
N LYS A 158 -22.99 10.92 10.56
CA LYS A 158 -22.52 12.31 10.35
C LYS A 158 -21.48 12.38 9.23
N ARG A 159 -20.48 11.50 9.25
CA ARG A 159 -19.43 11.46 8.21
C ARG A 159 -19.97 11.12 6.83
N ILE A 160 -20.91 10.18 6.73
CA ILE A 160 -21.57 9.83 5.47
C ILE A 160 -22.30 11.05 4.89
N ARG A 161 -23.08 11.75 5.72
CA ARG A 161 -23.90 12.89 5.31
C ARG A 161 -23.10 14.17 4.99
N MET A 162 -21.88 14.30 5.47
CA MET A 162 -20.99 15.43 5.12
C MET A 162 -20.40 15.31 3.71
N GLN A 163 -20.52 14.16 3.05
CA GLN A 163 -20.04 13.96 1.69
C GLN A 163 -21.15 14.23 0.69
N ASN A 164 -20.76 14.65 -0.52
CA ASN A 164 -21.70 14.73 -1.64
C ASN A 164 -22.38 13.36 -1.88
N PRO A 165 -23.65 13.36 -2.32
CA PRO A 165 -24.37 12.14 -2.64
C PRO A 165 -23.55 11.20 -3.53
N GLN A 166 -23.55 9.91 -3.18
CA GLN A 166 -22.86 8.88 -3.97
C GLN A 166 -23.40 8.83 -5.41
N THR A 167 -24.69 9.16 -5.61
CA THR A 167 -25.34 9.24 -6.93
C THR A 167 -24.67 10.23 -7.86
N GLU A 168 -24.11 11.34 -7.36
CA GLU A 168 -23.35 12.28 -8.18
C GLU A 168 -22.05 11.68 -8.69
N LYS A 169 -21.41 10.82 -7.89
CA LYS A 169 -20.22 10.09 -8.31
C LYS A 169 -20.57 9.05 -9.37
N LEU A 170 -21.63 8.27 -9.13
CA LEU A 170 -22.12 7.26 -10.07
C LEU A 170 -22.49 7.86 -11.43
N ALA A 171 -23.11 9.04 -11.46
CA ALA A 171 -23.46 9.74 -12.70
C ALA A 171 -22.25 10.13 -13.56
N ARG A 172 -21.05 10.21 -12.98
CA ARG A 172 -19.80 10.53 -13.69
C ARG A 172 -18.89 9.32 -13.89
N ALA A 173 -19.32 8.12 -13.47
CA ALA A 173 -18.50 6.92 -13.55
C ALA A 173 -18.39 6.40 -14.98
N ASN A 174 -17.18 6.07 -15.42
CA ASN A 174 -16.96 5.23 -16.59
C ASN A 174 -17.10 3.74 -16.23
N VAL A 175 -16.70 3.38 -15.01
CA VAL A 175 -16.80 2.03 -14.46
C VAL A 175 -17.33 2.11 -13.04
N VAL A 176 -18.30 1.26 -12.71
CA VAL A 176 -18.80 1.09 -11.33
C VAL A 176 -18.39 -0.29 -10.85
N ILE A 177 -17.77 -0.35 -9.67
CA ILE A 177 -17.42 -1.60 -8.99
C ILE A 177 -18.30 -1.72 -7.74
N SER A 178 -19.19 -2.73 -7.73
CA SER A 178 -20.03 -3.03 -6.58
C SER A 178 -19.23 -3.84 -5.56
N ASN A 179 -19.16 -3.34 -4.33
CA ASN A 179 -18.51 -3.98 -3.19
C ASN A 179 -19.55 -4.41 -2.14
N ASN A 180 -20.67 -4.98 -2.58
CA ASN A 180 -21.72 -5.49 -1.68
C ASN A 180 -21.55 -6.96 -1.32
N GLY A 181 -20.92 -7.71 -2.23
CA GLY A 181 -20.73 -9.15 -2.12
C GLY A 181 -19.38 -9.54 -1.51
N THR A 182 -18.84 -10.66 -1.96
CA THR A 182 -17.55 -11.16 -1.46
C THR A 182 -16.36 -10.44 -2.10
N PRO A 183 -15.16 -10.48 -1.48
CA PRO A 183 -13.94 -9.97 -2.10
C PRO A 183 -13.66 -10.56 -3.49
N GLU A 184 -14.00 -11.83 -3.72
CA GLU A 184 -13.82 -12.53 -5.00
C GLU A 184 -14.76 -11.98 -6.08
N GLU A 185 -16.02 -11.71 -5.73
CA GLU A 185 -16.98 -11.08 -6.65
C GLU A 185 -16.54 -9.66 -7.03
N THR A 186 -15.99 -8.92 -6.08
CA THR A 186 -15.39 -7.60 -6.33
C THR A 186 -14.15 -7.74 -7.23
N TRP A 187 -13.30 -8.72 -6.97
CA TRP A 187 -12.11 -9.01 -7.77
C TRP A 187 -12.46 -9.37 -9.22
N ALA A 188 -13.49 -10.18 -9.42
CA ALA A 188 -13.98 -10.55 -10.75
C ALA A 188 -14.41 -9.32 -11.55
N GLN A 189 -15.18 -8.40 -10.94
CA GLN A 189 -15.56 -7.13 -11.56
C GLN A 189 -14.34 -6.29 -11.94
N VAL A 190 -13.37 -6.15 -11.03
CA VAL A 190 -12.12 -5.41 -11.29
C VAL A 190 -11.34 -6.02 -12.44
N ARG A 191 -11.21 -7.35 -12.51
CA ARG A 191 -10.52 -8.03 -13.63
C ARG A 191 -11.21 -7.83 -14.98
N VAL A 192 -12.54 -7.92 -15.01
CA VAL A 192 -13.31 -7.67 -16.24
C VAL A 192 -13.06 -6.25 -16.72
N ALA A 193 -13.19 -5.25 -15.84
CA ALA A 193 -12.94 -3.86 -16.19
C ALA A 193 -11.46 -3.59 -16.57
N TRP A 194 -10.51 -4.20 -15.86
CA TRP A 194 -9.07 -4.11 -16.14
C TRP A 194 -8.73 -4.60 -17.55
N SER A 195 -9.32 -5.72 -18.00
CA SER A 195 -9.05 -6.30 -19.31
C SER A 195 -9.40 -5.38 -20.50
N GLN A 196 -10.22 -4.35 -20.26
CA GLN A 196 -10.63 -3.38 -21.27
C GLN A 196 -9.66 -2.19 -21.37
N ILE A 197 -8.68 -2.09 -20.47
CA ILE A 197 -7.73 -0.99 -20.43
C ILE A 197 -6.56 -1.22 -21.39
N LYS A 198 -6.20 -0.19 -22.15
CA LYS A 198 -5.02 -0.23 -23.03
C LYS A 198 -3.74 -0.41 -22.21
N GLY A 199 -2.95 -1.42 -22.56
CA GLY A 199 -1.68 -1.74 -21.86
C GLY A 199 -1.86 -2.59 -20.60
N ALA A 200 -3.09 -2.90 -20.20
CA ALA A 200 -3.36 -3.73 -19.02
C ALA A 200 -2.81 -5.15 -19.14
N ALA A 201 -2.97 -5.79 -20.31
CA ALA A 201 -2.43 -7.14 -20.53
C ALA A 201 -0.90 -7.18 -20.43
N GLU A 202 -0.21 -6.17 -20.96
CA GLU A 202 1.25 -6.05 -20.89
C GLU A 202 1.73 -5.81 -19.45
N GLU A 203 1.01 -4.99 -18.68
CA GLU A 203 1.30 -4.79 -17.26
C GLU A 203 1.07 -6.07 -16.44
N GLU A 204 -0.03 -6.78 -16.69
CA GLU A 204 -0.34 -8.04 -16.00
C GLU A 204 0.70 -9.12 -16.33
N GLU A 205 1.13 -9.23 -17.59
CA GLU A 205 2.20 -10.15 -18.00
C GLU A 205 3.55 -9.78 -17.35
N ARG A 206 3.93 -8.50 -17.37
CA ARG A 206 5.16 -8.02 -16.71
C ARG A 206 5.13 -8.30 -15.21
N GLN A 207 3.99 -8.09 -14.56
CA GLN A 207 3.81 -8.30 -13.13
C GLN A 207 3.80 -9.78 -12.76
N ALA A 208 3.28 -10.64 -13.63
CA ALA A 208 3.20 -12.09 -13.43
C ALA A 208 4.51 -12.83 -13.75
N ALA A 209 5.42 -12.22 -14.52
CA ALA A 209 6.68 -12.83 -14.94
C ALA A 209 7.54 -13.25 -13.72
N PRO A 210 7.93 -14.53 -13.62
CA PRO A 210 8.81 -15.00 -12.56
C PRO A 210 10.17 -14.31 -12.60
N GLN A 211 10.68 -13.91 -11.43
CA GLN A 211 12.02 -13.39 -11.29
C GLN A 211 12.95 -14.51 -10.84
N ARG A 212 13.71 -15.07 -11.77
CA ARG A 212 14.66 -16.14 -11.50
C ARG A 212 15.91 -15.61 -10.79
N VAL A 213 16.29 -16.27 -9.71
CA VAL A 213 17.47 -16.02 -8.89
C VAL A 213 18.31 -17.30 -8.87
N GLU A 214 19.53 -17.24 -9.38
CA GLU A 214 20.47 -18.34 -9.27
C GLU A 214 21.04 -18.39 -7.85
N VAL A 215 21.03 -19.57 -7.23
CA VAL A 215 21.53 -19.77 -5.88
C VAL A 215 22.94 -20.34 -5.99
N ALA A 216 23.92 -19.57 -5.50
CA ALA A 216 25.30 -20.02 -5.46
C ALA A 216 25.40 -21.36 -4.70
N ALA A 217 26.18 -22.29 -5.23
CA ALA A 217 26.41 -23.56 -4.57
C ALA A 217 27.01 -23.29 -3.18
N SER A 218 26.28 -23.70 -2.14
CA SER A 218 26.79 -23.65 -0.78
C SER A 218 28.07 -24.48 -0.71
N THR A 219 29.15 -23.88 -0.22
CA THR A 219 30.43 -24.57 0.05
C THR A 219 30.29 -25.58 1.20
N THR A 220 29.21 -25.48 1.98
CA THR A 220 28.86 -26.39 3.07
C THR A 220 27.71 -27.29 2.58
N PRO A 221 27.82 -28.63 2.70
CA PRO A 221 26.71 -29.52 2.42
C PRO A 221 25.47 -29.08 3.22
N PRO A 222 24.26 -29.10 2.63
CA PRO A 222 23.04 -28.94 3.41
C PRO A 222 23.07 -29.98 4.54
N ALA A 223 22.64 -29.60 5.75
CA ALA A 223 22.33 -30.62 6.76
C ALA A 223 21.40 -31.68 6.13
N ASP A 224 21.55 -32.96 6.50
CA ASP A 224 21.00 -34.12 5.76
C ASP A 224 19.49 -34.05 5.38
N ASN A 225 18.72 -33.18 6.03
CA ASN A 225 17.28 -32.99 5.78
C ASN A 225 16.89 -31.70 5.02
N LYS A 226 17.83 -30.84 4.62
CA LYS A 226 17.53 -29.61 3.85
C LYS A 226 17.51 -29.87 2.35
N MET A 227 16.54 -29.26 1.66
CA MET A 227 16.42 -29.27 0.21
C MET A 227 17.66 -28.68 -0.45
N LYS A 228 18.11 -29.33 -1.52
CA LYS A 228 19.10 -28.74 -2.43
C LYS A 228 18.38 -27.83 -3.42
N ILE A 229 18.69 -26.54 -3.34
CA ILE A 229 18.12 -25.50 -4.22
C ILE A 229 19.27 -24.89 -5.02
N THR A 230 19.17 -24.94 -6.35
CA THR A 230 20.15 -24.32 -7.27
C THR A 230 19.62 -23.03 -7.88
N SER A 231 18.29 -22.86 -7.95
CA SER A 231 17.64 -21.66 -8.44
C SER A 231 16.30 -21.46 -7.74
N LEU A 232 15.88 -20.20 -7.64
CA LEU A 232 14.59 -19.79 -7.10
C LEU A 232 13.84 -18.97 -8.15
N ASP A 233 12.55 -19.21 -8.31
CA ASP A 233 11.65 -18.32 -9.04
C ASP A 233 10.83 -17.53 -8.04
N ILE A 234 11.00 -16.20 -8.03
CA ILE A 234 10.15 -15.32 -7.23
C ILE A 234 8.94 -14.90 -8.05
N ILE A 235 7.75 -15.25 -7.57
CA ILE A 235 6.48 -14.95 -8.23
C ILE A 235 5.61 -14.06 -7.35
N ARG A 236 4.73 -13.24 -7.95
CA ARG A 236 3.69 -12.53 -7.20
C ARG A 236 2.65 -13.53 -6.70
N GLY A 237 2.29 -13.42 -5.42
CA GLY A 237 1.16 -14.16 -4.87
C GLY A 237 -0.14 -13.61 -5.46
N MET A 238 -0.97 -14.48 -6.01
CA MET A 238 -2.28 -14.16 -6.58
C MET A 238 -3.38 -14.94 -5.86
N PRO A 239 -4.68 -14.61 -6.05
CA PRO A 239 -5.79 -15.36 -5.45
C PRO A 239 -5.76 -16.88 -5.68
N LYS A 240 -5.20 -17.34 -6.81
CA LYS A 240 -5.00 -18.78 -7.09
C LYS A 240 -3.99 -19.44 -6.15
N ASN A 241 -3.08 -18.69 -5.55
CA ASN A 241 -2.04 -19.16 -4.63
C ASN A 241 -2.46 -19.12 -3.15
N ALA A 242 -3.67 -18.65 -2.84
CA ALA A 242 -4.12 -18.40 -1.47
C ALA A 242 -3.95 -19.62 -0.54
N ASP A 243 -4.25 -20.84 -1.02
CA ASP A 243 -4.08 -22.07 -0.24
C ASP A 243 -2.61 -22.36 0.11
N GLN A 244 -1.70 -22.15 -0.83
CA GLN A 244 -0.26 -22.37 -0.62
C GLN A 244 0.32 -21.35 0.38
N ILE A 245 -0.12 -20.08 0.28
CA ILE A 245 0.28 -19.02 1.22
C ILE A 245 -0.24 -19.35 2.62
N ALA A 246 -1.52 -19.72 2.76
CA ALA A 246 -2.13 -20.10 4.03
C ALA A 246 -1.38 -21.28 4.67
N GLN A 247 -1.02 -22.29 3.87
CA GLN A 247 -0.27 -23.46 4.33
C GLN A 247 1.09 -23.08 4.92
N ILE A 248 1.87 -22.23 4.24
CA ILE A 248 3.19 -21.80 4.74
C ILE A 248 3.05 -20.99 6.03
N ILE A 249 2.09 -20.05 6.10
CA ILE A 249 1.86 -19.27 7.32
C ILE A 249 1.48 -20.18 8.47
N ARG A 250 0.56 -21.14 8.25
CA ARG A 250 0.13 -22.10 9.26
C ARG A 250 1.29 -22.94 9.77
N GLN A 251 2.12 -23.47 8.88
CA GLN A 251 3.29 -24.28 9.24
C GLN A 251 4.33 -23.50 10.04
N ARG A 252 4.57 -22.22 9.72
CA ARG A 252 5.64 -21.42 10.35
C ARG A 252 5.21 -20.63 11.58
N THR A 253 3.92 -20.32 11.71
CA THR A 253 3.42 -19.45 12.78
C THR A 253 2.40 -20.14 13.68
N GLY A 254 1.88 -21.30 13.28
CA GLY A 254 0.78 -21.97 13.98
C GLY A 254 -0.59 -21.28 13.82
N LYS A 255 -0.67 -20.14 13.12
CA LYS A 255 -1.93 -19.45 12.89
C LYS A 255 -2.85 -20.30 12.00
N ALA A 256 -4.08 -20.49 12.46
CA ALA A 256 -5.11 -21.22 11.72
C ALA A 256 -5.76 -20.34 10.64
N LEU A 257 -4.95 -19.90 9.66
CA LEU A 257 -5.45 -19.15 8.51
C LEU A 257 -5.92 -20.12 7.42
N ASP A 258 -7.02 -19.78 6.76
CA ASP A 258 -7.54 -20.48 5.59
C ASP A 258 -7.42 -19.65 4.30
N ARG A 259 -7.97 -20.18 3.21
CA ARG A 259 -7.98 -19.51 1.90
C ARG A 259 -8.65 -18.14 1.95
N GLN A 260 -9.77 -18.04 2.66
CA GLN A 260 -10.57 -16.82 2.73
C GLN A 260 -9.82 -15.73 3.49
N ASP A 261 -9.10 -16.09 4.56
CA ASP A 261 -8.23 -15.16 5.29
C ASP A 261 -7.16 -14.54 4.38
N ILE A 262 -6.53 -15.35 3.51
CA ILE A 262 -5.52 -14.85 2.57
C ILE A 262 -6.17 -13.98 1.48
N LEU A 263 -7.35 -14.33 0.99
CA LEU A 263 -8.09 -13.52 0.02
C LEU A 263 -8.47 -12.16 0.59
N MET A 264 -8.87 -12.11 1.86
CA MET A 264 -9.04 -10.84 2.60
C MET A 264 -7.71 -10.11 2.79
N GLY A 265 -6.63 -10.86 3.05
CA GLY A 265 -5.26 -10.36 3.19
C GLY A 265 -4.73 -9.65 1.93
N PHE A 266 -5.07 -10.11 0.72
CA PHE A 266 -4.74 -9.40 -0.53
C PHE A 266 -5.36 -8.00 -0.61
N GLY A 267 -6.43 -7.74 0.14
CA GLY A 267 -7.01 -6.42 0.33
C GLY A 267 -6.25 -5.52 1.32
N GLN A 268 -5.21 -6.03 1.97
CA GLN A 268 -4.45 -5.35 3.04
C GLN A 268 -2.93 -5.38 2.85
N LYS A 269 -2.42 -6.28 2.03
CA LYS A 269 -1.02 -6.35 1.63
C LYS A 269 -0.86 -7.17 0.35
N SER A 270 0.36 -7.23 -0.15
CA SER A 270 0.74 -8.07 -1.26
C SER A 270 1.64 -9.20 -0.80
N TYR A 271 1.61 -10.30 -1.54
CA TYR A 271 2.47 -11.45 -1.31
C TYR A 271 3.43 -11.64 -2.47
N MET A 272 4.64 -12.08 -2.16
CA MET A 272 5.53 -12.76 -3.10
C MET A 272 5.86 -14.14 -2.55
N MET A 273 6.09 -15.08 -3.46
CA MET A 273 6.43 -16.47 -3.13
C MET A 273 7.74 -16.82 -3.80
N ALA A 274 8.60 -17.52 -3.06
CA ALA A 274 9.79 -18.15 -3.60
C ALA A 274 9.45 -19.60 -3.94
N MET A 275 9.69 -19.97 -5.20
CA MET A 275 9.45 -21.32 -5.72
C MET A 275 10.80 -22.01 -5.99
N ALA A 276 10.95 -23.25 -5.56
CA ALA A 276 12.08 -24.11 -5.90
C ALA A 276 11.55 -25.49 -6.32
N ASN A 277 12.04 -26.05 -7.42
CA ASN A 277 11.57 -27.35 -7.93
C ASN A 277 10.04 -27.43 -8.07
N ASN A 278 9.39 -26.32 -8.48
CA ASN A 278 7.93 -26.13 -8.54
C ASN A 278 7.18 -26.20 -7.19
N GLU A 279 7.89 -26.19 -6.06
CA GLU A 279 7.29 -26.14 -4.72
C GLU A 279 7.50 -24.76 -4.07
N PRO A 280 6.52 -24.24 -3.32
CA PRO A 280 6.68 -22.99 -2.62
C PRO A 280 7.56 -23.21 -1.36
N VAL A 281 8.70 -22.53 -1.31
CA VAL A 281 9.70 -22.68 -0.24
C VAL A 281 9.76 -21.49 0.72
N GLY A 282 9.13 -20.37 0.34
CA GLY A 282 9.01 -19.22 1.22
C GLY A 282 8.02 -18.20 0.69
N ILE A 283 7.60 -17.30 1.56
CA ILE A 283 6.73 -16.18 1.24
C ILE A 283 7.21 -14.91 1.92
N VAL A 284 6.84 -13.78 1.33
CA VAL A 284 6.94 -12.47 1.97
C VAL A 284 5.64 -11.70 1.78
N GLY A 285 5.07 -11.23 2.88
CA GLY A 285 3.93 -10.33 2.92
C GLY A 285 4.42 -8.91 3.14
N PHE A 286 4.02 -7.98 2.26
CA PHE A 286 4.47 -6.61 2.32
C PHE A 286 3.41 -5.61 1.85
N LEU A 287 3.48 -4.41 2.40
CA LEU A 287 2.61 -3.29 2.06
C LEU A 287 3.49 -2.12 1.61
N VAL A 288 3.15 -1.54 0.46
CA VAL A 288 3.62 -0.21 0.08
C VAL A 288 2.48 0.78 0.24
N GLU A 289 2.66 1.74 1.13
CA GLU A 289 1.66 2.76 1.39
C GLU A 289 2.36 4.07 1.72
N ASN A 290 1.91 5.17 1.11
CA ASN A 290 2.47 6.50 1.34
C ASN A 290 4.00 6.52 1.17
N LEU A 291 4.49 5.84 0.12
CA LEU A 291 5.91 5.73 -0.22
C LEU A 291 6.76 5.04 0.86
N ILE A 292 6.16 4.22 1.73
CA ILE A 292 6.85 3.46 2.75
C ILE A 292 6.52 1.99 2.56
N THR A 293 7.55 1.16 2.43
CA THR A 293 7.40 -0.30 2.39
C THR A 293 7.47 -0.87 3.80
N ARG A 294 6.56 -1.79 4.13
CA ARG A 294 6.52 -2.51 5.40
C ARG A 294 6.40 -4.00 5.12
N VAL A 295 7.26 -4.80 5.73
CA VAL A 295 7.24 -6.27 5.65
C VAL A 295 6.91 -6.81 7.04
N ASP A 296 5.77 -7.49 7.15
CA ASP A 296 5.27 -8.07 8.41
C ASP A 296 5.35 -9.60 8.42
N GLU A 297 5.55 -10.22 7.27
CA GLU A 297 5.67 -11.66 7.10
C GLU A 297 6.87 -11.96 6.20
N LEU A 298 7.88 -12.63 6.73
CA LEU A 298 8.99 -13.17 5.95
C LEU A 298 9.26 -14.58 6.45
N LEU A 299 8.71 -15.57 5.73
CA LEU A 299 8.63 -16.95 6.19
C LEU A 299 9.26 -17.88 5.15
N VAL A 300 10.12 -18.77 5.63
CA VAL A 300 10.76 -19.83 4.83
C VAL A 300 10.46 -21.17 5.50
N ILE A 301 10.12 -22.19 4.70
CA ILE A 301 9.82 -23.53 5.23
C ILE A 301 11.07 -24.17 5.84
N GLU A 302 10.91 -25.02 6.85
CA GLU A 302 12.05 -25.59 7.61
C GLU A 302 13.05 -26.38 6.76
N ARG A 303 12.53 -27.07 5.76
CA ARG A 303 13.33 -27.89 4.84
C ARG A 303 14.11 -27.04 3.84
N ALA A 304 13.81 -25.76 3.67
CA ALA A 304 14.52 -24.90 2.74
C ALA A 304 15.72 -24.19 3.42
N PRO A 305 16.82 -23.93 2.70
CA PRO A 305 17.91 -23.10 3.20
C PRO A 305 17.43 -21.66 3.41
N LEU A 306 17.52 -21.15 4.65
CA LEU A 306 16.96 -19.85 5.03
C LEU A 306 17.62 -18.70 4.27
N GLN A 307 18.96 -18.65 4.27
CA GLN A 307 19.73 -17.54 3.70
C GLN A 307 19.35 -17.22 2.24
N PRO A 308 19.46 -18.14 1.26
CA PRO A 308 19.24 -17.77 -0.13
C PRO A 308 17.77 -17.45 -0.42
N VAL A 309 16.83 -18.11 0.28
CA VAL A 309 15.39 -17.88 0.09
C VAL A 309 14.97 -16.53 0.68
N ALA A 310 15.37 -16.23 1.92
CA ALA A 310 15.04 -14.97 2.56
C ALA A 310 15.69 -13.77 1.84
N ALA A 311 16.96 -13.89 1.44
CA ALA A 311 17.66 -12.87 0.67
C ALA A 311 16.92 -12.59 -0.67
N ALA A 312 16.56 -13.63 -1.41
CA ALA A 312 15.84 -13.48 -2.68
C ALA A 312 14.48 -12.79 -2.51
N LEU A 313 13.74 -13.12 -1.44
CA LEU A 313 12.46 -12.48 -1.11
C LEU A 313 12.63 -11.01 -0.72
N VAL A 314 13.61 -10.69 0.13
CA VAL A 314 13.93 -9.31 0.53
C VAL A 314 14.31 -8.48 -0.68
N GLN A 315 15.19 -8.98 -1.54
CA GLN A 315 15.60 -8.31 -2.78
C GLN A 315 14.43 -8.10 -3.74
N ALA A 316 13.50 -9.06 -3.84
CA ALA A 316 12.32 -8.92 -4.68
C ALA A 316 11.36 -7.83 -4.17
N VAL A 317 11.10 -7.79 -2.86
CA VAL A 317 10.32 -6.71 -2.23
C VAL A 317 11.00 -5.36 -2.44
N GLU A 318 12.32 -5.32 -2.30
CA GLU A 318 13.13 -4.13 -2.53
C GLU A 318 13.04 -3.62 -3.98
N ARG A 319 13.04 -4.50 -4.98
CA ARG A 319 12.82 -4.14 -6.39
C ARG A 319 11.42 -3.56 -6.58
N ALA A 320 10.38 -4.25 -6.12
CA ALA A 320 9.00 -3.77 -6.23
C ALA A 320 8.79 -2.44 -5.50
N SER A 321 9.40 -2.27 -4.33
CA SER A 321 9.34 -1.03 -3.56
C SER A 321 9.96 0.15 -4.29
N ARG A 322 11.07 -0.06 -5.00
CA ARG A 322 11.71 0.99 -5.82
C ARG A 322 10.87 1.34 -7.04
N GLU A 323 10.23 0.35 -7.67
CA GLU A 323 9.28 0.59 -8.77
C GLU A 323 8.09 1.43 -8.31
N LEU A 324 7.62 1.20 -7.08
CA LEU A 324 6.58 1.97 -6.39
C LEU A 324 7.07 3.26 -5.71
N GLN A 325 8.31 3.67 -6.02
CA GLN A 325 8.95 4.90 -5.52
C GLN A 325 9.03 5.01 -3.99
N SER A 326 9.00 3.90 -3.24
CA SER A 326 9.18 3.92 -1.78
C SER A 326 10.46 4.63 -1.39
N GLU A 327 10.41 5.48 -0.37
CA GLU A 327 11.54 6.21 0.18
C GLU A 327 12.35 5.34 1.16
N VAL A 328 11.65 4.51 1.94
CA VAL A 328 12.21 3.65 2.98
C VAL A 328 11.46 2.33 3.04
N GLY A 329 12.16 1.25 3.38
CA GLY A 329 11.57 -0.05 3.69
C GLY A 329 11.85 -0.45 5.14
N TYR A 330 10.83 -0.99 5.80
CA TYR A 330 10.90 -1.58 7.14
C TYR A 330 10.64 -3.07 7.10
N ILE A 331 11.45 -3.84 7.82
CA ILE A 331 11.25 -5.28 8.04
C ILE A 331 11.24 -5.53 9.54
N PHE A 332 10.22 -6.24 10.02
CA PHE A 332 10.06 -6.59 11.42
C PHE A 332 10.44 -8.06 11.64
N VAL A 333 11.29 -8.31 12.62
CA VAL A 333 11.77 -9.66 12.96
C VAL A 333 11.43 -9.96 14.42
N PRO A 334 10.85 -11.13 14.74
CA PRO A 334 10.65 -11.53 16.13
C PRO A 334 11.98 -11.58 16.90
N GLU A 335 12.01 -11.05 18.12
CA GLU A 335 13.22 -11.03 18.95
C GLU A 335 13.73 -12.45 19.27
N LYS A 336 12.81 -13.39 19.53
CA LYS A 336 13.13 -14.79 19.79
C LYS A 336 13.21 -15.59 18.48
N GLY A 337 14.31 -16.32 18.30
CA GLY A 337 14.51 -17.23 17.16
C GLY A 337 14.87 -16.53 15.83
N GLY A 338 14.98 -15.20 15.80
CA GLY A 338 15.25 -14.42 14.59
C GLY A 338 16.72 -14.19 14.25
N GLN A 339 17.69 -14.75 14.99
CA GLN A 339 19.11 -14.37 14.85
C GLN A 339 19.69 -14.61 13.45
N GLU A 340 19.36 -15.73 12.80
CA GLU A 340 19.80 -15.99 11.42
C GLU A 340 19.18 -14.98 10.44
N MET A 341 17.89 -14.63 10.64
CA MET A 341 17.22 -13.60 9.85
C MET A 341 17.86 -12.21 10.03
N VAL A 342 18.24 -11.85 11.26
CA VAL A 342 18.95 -10.59 11.52
C VAL A 342 20.24 -10.51 10.72
N GLN A 343 21.05 -11.58 10.69
CA GLN A 343 22.29 -11.60 9.91
C GLN A 343 22.04 -11.45 8.41
N ILE A 344 20.99 -12.09 7.89
CA ILE A 344 20.59 -11.95 6.48
C ILE A 344 20.22 -10.49 6.17
N LEU A 345 19.42 -9.84 7.01
CA LEU A 345 19.03 -8.44 6.81
C LEU A 345 20.23 -7.48 6.82
N LEU A 346 21.18 -7.69 7.74
CA LEU A 346 22.42 -6.90 7.78
C LEU A 346 23.25 -7.08 6.50
N GLN A 347 23.36 -8.31 5.97
CA GLN A 347 24.04 -8.60 4.70
C GLN A 347 23.34 -7.96 3.50
N GLU A 348 22.01 -7.93 3.51
CA GLU A 348 21.20 -7.21 2.52
C GLU A 348 21.24 -5.68 2.71
N GLY A 349 22.01 -5.16 3.66
CA GLY A 349 22.22 -3.72 3.87
C GLY A 349 21.07 -3.02 4.58
N TYR A 350 20.27 -3.75 5.37
CA TYR A 350 19.38 -3.16 6.35
C TYR A 350 20.12 -2.86 7.64
N GLU A 351 19.69 -1.81 8.33
CA GLU A 351 20.26 -1.38 9.62
C GLU A 351 19.21 -1.55 10.73
N ALA A 352 19.65 -1.96 11.92
CA ALA A 352 18.80 -1.98 13.10
C ALA A 352 18.40 -0.53 13.44
N GLN A 353 17.10 -0.30 13.64
CA GLN A 353 16.54 1.03 13.78
C GLN A 353 15.63 1.09 15.01
N GLN A 354 15.86 2.05 15.90
CA GLN A 354 14.88 2.39 16.95
C GLN A 354 13.89 3.42 16.42
N LEU A 355 12.68 3.40 16.98
CA LEU A 355 11.57 4.22 16.52
C LEU A 355 11.83 5.71 16.80
N GLU A 356 12.46 5.99 17.94
CA GLU A 356 12.84 7.31 18.43
C GLU A 356 13.88 7.97 17.52
N ASP A 357 14.74 7.18 16.87
CA ASP A 357 15.82 7.66 16.01
C ASP A 357 15.34 8.07 14.60
N ILE A 358 14.12 7.70 14.22
CA ILE A 358 13.57 8.02 12.90
C ILE A 358 13.21 9.52 12.83
N LYS A 359 14.07 10.33 12.22
CA LYS A 359 13.90 11.79 12.12
C LYS A 359 12.68 12.22 11.29
N ILE A 360 12.31 11.44 10.29
CA ILE A 360 11.17 11.74 9.42
C ILE A 360 9.89 11.21 10.07
N MET A 361 9.08 12.12 10.59
CA MET A 361 7.90 11.77 11.39
C MET A 361 6.92 10.83 10.67
N ALA A 362 6.64 11.06 9.38
CA ALA A 362 5.75 10.19 8.61
C ALA A 362 6.29 8.75 8.50
N TRP A 363 7.62 8.59 8.41
CA TRP A 363 8.26 7.28 8.41
C TRP A 363 8.16 6.62 9.79
N ARG A 364 8.34 7.41 10.87
CA ARG A 364 8.23 6.95 12.25
C ARG A 364 6.82 6.44 12.58
N GLU A 365 5.78 7.17 12.16
CA GLU A 365 4.39 6.79 12.38
C GLU A 365 4.03 5.50 11.65
N ALA A 366 4.37 5.41 10.36
CA ALA A 366 4.14 4.19 9.58
C ALA A 366 4.86 2.98 10.18
N ALA A 367 6.08 3.15 10.69
CA ALA A 367 6.83 2.12 11.39
C ALA A 367 6.16 1.73 12.71
N ARG A 368 5.68 2.70 13.50
CA ARG A 368 4.97 2.47 14.76
C ARG A 368 3.69 1.66 14.57
N GLU A 369 2.87 2.04 13.60
CA GLU A 369 1.59 1.39 13.33
C GLU A 369 1.76 -0.05 12.85
N ALA A 370 2.85 -0.35 12.16
CA ALA A 370 3.09 -1.67 11.57
C ALA A 370 3.92 -2.60 12.45
N ARG A 371 4.67 -2.08 13.42
CA ARG A 371 5.59 -2.87 14.25
C ARG A 371 4.80 -3.76 15.21
N PRO A 372 4.93 -5.09 15.14
CA PRO A 372 4.39 -5.98 16.17
C PRO A 372 5.09 -5.75 17.50
N ASP A 373 4.37 -5.94 18.61
CA ASP A 373 4.91 -5.78 19.96
C ASP A 373 6.14 -6.69 20.16
N GLY A 374 7.23 -6.11 20.65
CA GLY A 374 8.49 -6.82 20.91
C GLY A 374 9.28 -7.21 19.66
N ALA A 375 8.84 -6.86 18.44
CA ALA A 375 9.63 -7.14 17.24
C ALA A 375 10.85 -6.21 17.14
N LEU A 376 11.98 -6.74 16.67
CA LEU A 376 13.13 -5.97 16.20
C LEU A 376 12.76 -5.29 14.87
N MET A 377 13.23 -4.06 14.68
CA MET A 377 12.94 -3.27 13.49
C MET A 377 14.22 -2.99 12.70
N PHE A 378 14.16 -3.28 11.41
CA PHE A 378 15.24 -3.04 10.47
C PHE A 378 14.75 -2.08 9.39
N SER A 379 15.61 -1.14 8.98
CA SER A 379 15.27 -0.16 7.96
C SER A 379 16.33 -0.06 6.88
N LYS A 380 15.89 0.27 5.66
CA LYS A 380 16.79 0.58 4.55
C LYS A 380 16.22 1.73 3.74
N LYS A 381 17.04 2.75 3.50
CA LYS A 381 16.68 3.86 2.63
C LYS A 381 16.73 3.38 1.17
N LEU A 382 15.60 3.46 0.48
CA LEU A 382 15.46 2.91 -0.88
C LEU A 382 15.71 3.96 -1.98
N ARG A 383 15.81 5.23 -1.61
CA ARG A 383 16.06 6.37 -2.50
C ARG A 383 17.00 7.39 -1.88
N ALA A 384 17.76 8.09 -2.73
CA ALA A 384 18.56 9.24 -2.27
C ALA A 384 17.67 10.41 -1.83
N GLU A 385 16.64 10.70 -2.63
CA GLU A 385 15.77 11.88 -2.46
C GLU A 385 14.32 11.50 -2.14
N ARG A 386 13.69 12.29 -1.26
CA ARG A 386 12.26 12.23 -0.96
C ARG A 386 11.43 12.74 -2.13
N VAL A 387 10.23 12.21 -2.31
CA VAL A 387 9.26 12.67 -3.31
C VAL A 387 8.68 14.01 -2.88
N LEU A 388 8.30 14.13 -1.61
CA LEU A 388 7.83 15.37 -1.00
C LEU A 388 9.01 16.07 -0.32
N LYS A 389 9.85 16.76 -1.11
CA LYS A 389 10.82 17.72 -0.55
C LYS A 389 10.06 18.96 -0.05
N PRO A 390 10.46 19.59 1.07
CA PRO A 390 10.24 21.03 1.19
C PRO A 390 10.97 21.69 0.02
N LEU A 391 10.25 22.51 -0.76
CA LEU A 391 10.88 23.49 -1.64
C LEU A 391 11.64 24.52 -0.79
#